data_AF-A0A9X5CDY2-F1
#
_entry.id   AF-A0A9X5CDY2-F1
#
_cell.length_a   1.000
_cell.length_b   1.000
_cell.length_c   1.000
_cell.angle_alpha   90.00
_cell.angle_beta   90.00
_cell.angle_gamma   90.00
#
_symmetry.space_group_name_H-M   'P 1'
#
loop_
_entity.id
_entity.type
_entity.pdbx_description
1 polymer ?
#
loop_
_entity_poly.entity_id
_entity_poly.type
_entity_poly.pdbx_seq_one_letter_code
_entity_poly.pdbx_strand_id
1 'polypeptide(L)'
;MNRIFSASSASPLRFGRFFLACGLLMLLSEVWKQACLTFVLNHGSYEWRYFPFHLCSIPMYILPFLPYTKSPLLRNTFLSFLMTFGLLGGIAVFADTSGLHYPLRALTFHSYAWHVLLIVVGILAAAARYSEMPGSLPGFRDYGGAVVFYLLCCAAAASINQICGRFGTINMFYINPDYPMEQIVFSDLVPWLGNLTVIFLYIGMTVFGAGILFLMWRVLLPRAAAILSGTVRPV
;
A
#
# COMPACT_ATOMS: atom_id res chain seq x y z
N MET A 1 -37.36 29.11 -7.91
CA MET A 1 -36.84 27.77 -8.28
C MET A 1 -35.34 27.85 -8.45
N ASN A 2 -34.55 27.57 -7.41
CA ASN A 2 -33.10 27.39 -7.54
C ASN A 2 -32.73 26.13 -6.78
N ARG A 3 -32.57 25.02 -7.51
CA ARG A 3 -32.00 23.78 -7.00
C ARG A 3 -30.52 24.06 -6.72
N ILE A 4 -30.18 24.17 -5.44
CA ILE A 4 -28.81 24.05 -4.96
C ILE A 4 -28.33 22.67 -5.41
N PHE A 5 -27.44 22.63 -6.39
CA PHE A 5 -26.71 21.42 -6.74
C PHE A 5 -25.83 21.05 -5.54
N SER A 6 -26.40 20.23 -4.66
CA SER A 6 -25.64 19.45 -3.69
C SER A 6 -24.69 18.56 -4.50
N ALA A 7 -23.43 19.00 -4.65
CA ALA A 7 -22.34 18.08 -4.93
C ALA A 7 -22.44 16.99 -3.85
N SER A 8 -22.84 15.78 -4.26
CA SER A 8 -23.01 14.64 -3.38
C SER A 8 -21.66 14.33 -2.75
N SER A 9 -21.34 14.96 -1.62
CA SER A 9 -20.24 14.55 -0.77
C SER A 9 -20.48 13.08 -0.46
N ALA A 10 -19.60 12.20 -0.94
CA ALA A 10 -19.71 10.79 -0.61
C ALA A 10 -19.64 10.71 0.91
N SER A 11 -20.76 10.30 1.54
CA SER A 11 -20.83 10.26 3.00
C SER A 11 -19.71 9.34 3.52
N PRO A 12 -19.10 9.63 4.68
CA PRO A 12 -18.03 8.81 5.25
C PRO A 12 -18.37 7.30 5.31
N LEU A 13 -19.66 6.98 5.43
CA LEU A 13 -20.21 5.61 5.39
C LEU A 13 -20.02 4.89 4.04
N ARG A 14 -20.05 5.61 2.91
CA ARG A 14 -19.84 5.03 1.56
C ARG A 14 -18.39 4.59 1.37
N PHE A 15 -17.43 5.44 1.72
CA PHE A 15 -16.01 5.09 1.69
C PHE A 15 -15.70 3.92 2.63
N GLY A 16 -16.28 3.94 3.84
CA GLY A 16 -16.13 2.83 4.78
C GLY A 16 -16.55 1.47 4.19
N ARG A 17 -17.74 1.38 3.60
CA ARG A 17 -18.22 0.12 2.98
C ARG A 17 -17.34 -0.31 1.80
N PHE A 18 -16.89 0.64 0.99
CA PHE A 18 -15.97 0.35 -0.12
C PHE A 18 -14.65 -0.24 0.39
N PHE A 19 -14.00 0.40 1.36
CA PHE A 19 -12.75 -0.09 1.94
C PHE A 19 -12.92 -1.48 2.56
N LEU A 20 -14.01 -1.73 3.29
CA LEU A 20 -14.32 -3.06 3.82
C LEU A 20 -14.41 -4.10 2.71
N ALA A 21 -15.18 -3.82 1.65
CA ALA A 21 -15.34 -4.73 0.53
C ALA A 21 -14.01 -5.02 -0.17
N CYS A 22 -13.18 -3.99 -0.41
CA CYS A 22 -11.83 -4.17 -0.96
C CYS A 22 -10.95 -5.01 -0.05
N GLY A 23 -10.94 -4.75 1.27
CA GLY A 23 -10.15 -5.52 2.23
C GLY A 23 -10.54 -6.99 2.27
N LEU A 24 -11.84 -7.28 2.29
CA LEU A 24 -12.34 -8.66 2.25
C LEU A 24 -12.02 -9.35 0.92
N LEU A 25 -12.18 -8.64 -0.21
CA LEU A 25 -11.81 -9.16 -1.52
C LEU A 25 -10.31 -9.50 -1.59
N MET A 26 -9.45 -8.61 -1.09
CA MET A 26 -8.01 -8.82 -1.03
C MET A 26 -7.67 -10.02 -0.14
N LEU A 27 -8.24 -10.13 1.07
CA LEU A 27 -8.02 -11.28 1.95
C LEU A 27 -8.44 -12.61 1.32
N LEU A 28 -9.66 -12.68 0.77
CA LEU A 28 -10.17 -13.91 0.15
C LEU A 28 -9.37 -14.31 -1.07
N SER A 29 -9.00 -13.33 -1.91
CA SER A 29 -8.19 -13.60 -3.10
C SER A 29 -6.74 -13.95 -2.76
N GLU A 30 -6.19 -13.43 -1.66
CA GLU A 30 -4.88 -13.85 -1.13
C GLU A 30 -4.93 -15.30 -0.64
N VAL A 31 -5.98 -15.70 0.09
CA VAL A 31 -6.18 -17.11 0.50
C VAL A 31 -6.25 -18.02 -0.73
N TRP A 32 -6.99 -17.61 -1.76
CA TRP A 32 -7.04 -18.35 -3.02
C TRP A 32 -5.66 -18.41 -3.71
N LYS A 33 -4.90 -17.31 -3.72
CA LYS A 33 -3.55 -17.25 -4.26
C LYS A 33 -2.63 -18.25 -3.55
N GLN A 34 -2.64 -18.27 -2.22
CA GLN A 34 -1.84 -19.20 -1.40
C GLN A 34 -2.24 -20.66 -1.65
N ALA A 35 -3.53 -20.95 -1.81
CA ALA A 35 -4.02 -22.28 -2.14
C ALA A 35 -3.53 -22.74 -3.52
N CYS A 36 -3.60 -21.87 -4.54
CA CYS A 36 -3.08 -22.16 -5.87
C CYS A 36 -1.56 -22.41 -5.85
N LEU A 37 -0.80 -21.55 -5.19
CA LEU A 37 0.66 -21.72 -5.07
C LEU A 37 1.02 -23.06 -4.40
N THR A 38 0.37 -23.38 -3.29
CA THR A 38 0.68 -24.57 -2.50
C THR A 38 0.23 -25.86 -3.19
N PHE A 39 -1.05 -25.94 -3.59
CA PHE A 39 -1.64 -27.21 -4.02
C PHE A 39 -1.60 -27.43 -5.52
N VAL A 40 -1.58 -26.37 -6.34
CA VAL A 40 -1.56 -26.48 -7.80
C VAL A 40 -0.14 -26.42 -8.35
N LEU A 41 0.68 -25.48 -7.87
CA LEU A 41 2.04 -25.29 -8.41
C LEU A 41 3.11 -26.08 -7.63
N ASN A 42 3.00 -26.16 -6.31
CA ASN A 42 4.03 -26.77 -5.45
C ASN A 42 3.65 -28.15 -4.87
N HIS A 43 2.71 -28.84 -5.50
CA HIS A 43 2.37 -30.23 -5.17
C HIS A 43 2.07 -30.49 -3.68
N GLY A 44 1.47 -29.52 -2.99
CA GLY A 44 1.12 -29.59 -1.57
C GLY A 44 2.19 -29.05 -0.61
N SER A 45 3.33 -28.56 -1.11
CA SER A 45 4.38 -27.95 -0.29
C SER A 45 4.21 -26.43 -0.22
N TYR A 46 4.20 -25.89 1.00
CA TYR A 46 4.10 -24.44 1.22
C TYR A 46 5.46 -23.77 1.01
N GLU A 47 5.49 -22.73 0.17
CA GLU A 47 6.68 -21.90 -0.03
C GLU A 47 6.61 -20.59 0.74
N TRP A 48 7.49 -20.46 1.74
CA TRP A 48 7.55 -19.31 2.64
C TRP A 48 7.90 -17.99 1.95
N ARG A 49 8.48 -18.04 0.75
CA ARG A 49 8.75 -16.85 -0.07
C ARG A 49 7.46 -16.09 -0.40
N TYR A 50 6.36 -16.80 -0.56
CA TYR A 50 5.06 -16.22 -0.88
C TYR A 50 4.26 -15.79 0.35
N PHE A 51 4.82 -15.89 1.55
CA PHE A 51 4.14 -15.45 2.77
C PHE A 51 3.64 -14.00 2.61
N PRO A 52 2.37 -13.71 2.92
CA PRO A 52 1.73 -12.47 2.48
C PRO A 52 2.01 -11.30 3.41
N PHE A 53 3.29 -10.95 3.58
CA PHE A 53 3.74 -9.85 4.43
C PHE A 53 4.75 -8.95 3.70
N HIS A 54 4.33 -8.45 2.55
CA HIS A 54 5.03 -7.42 1.76
C HIS A 54 4.30 -6.07 1.89
N LEU A 55 4.94 -4.96 1.52
CA LEU A 55 4.32 -3.63 1.54
C LEU A 55 2.95 -3.60 0.83
N CYS A 56 2.87 -4.22 -0.35
CA CYS A 56 1.67 -4.30 -1.18
C CYS A 56 0.56 -5.17 -0.56
N SER A 57 0.90 -6.03 0.39
CA SER A 57 -0.08 -6.85 1.11
C SER A 57 -0.68 -6.13 2.32
N ILE A 58 0.03 -5.16 2.91
CA ILE A 58 -0.42 -4.46 4.13
C ILE A 58 -1.84 -3.88 4.04
N PRO A 59 -2.26 -3.28 2.91
CA PRO A 59 -3.62 -2.76 2.78
C PRO A 59 -4.72 -3.78 3.06
N MET A 60 -4.54 -5.08 2.76
CA MET A 60 -5.56 -6.10 3.07
C MET A 60 -5.79 -6.28 4.58
N TYR A 61 -4.78 -5.99 5.40
CA TYR A 61 -4.89 -6.04 6.86
C TYR A 61 -5.47 -4.76 7.45
N ILE A 62 -5.37 -3.61 6.76
CA ILE A 62 -5.88 -2.33 7.26
C ILE A 62 -7.35 -2.15 6.88
N LEU A 63 -7.67 -2.42 5.62
CA LEU A 63 -8.94 -2.07 4.98
C LEU A 63 -10.19 -2.63 5.69
N PRO A 64 -10.20 -3.88 6.19
CA PRO A 64 -11.36 -4.39 6.92
C PRO A 64 -11.65 -3.65 8.23
N PHE A 65 -10.62 -3.15 8.91
CA PHE A 65 -10.77 -2.47 10.20
C PHE A 65 -10.99 -0.96 10.05
N LEU A 66 -10.56 -0.38 8.93
CA LEU A 66 -10.61 1.05 8.68
C LEU A 66 -11.98 1.70 8.95
N PRO A 67 -13.15 1.11 8.59
CA PRO A 67 -14.46 1.72 8.86
C PRO A 67 -14.83 1.73 10.35
N TYR A 68 -14.23 0.83 11.14
CA TYR A 68 -14.49 0.68 12.57
C TYR A 68 -13.49 1.46 13.43
N THR A 69 -12.44 2.03 12.84
CA THR A 69 -11.44 2.85 13.52
C THR A 69 -12.05 4.17 14.01
N LYS A 70 -12.36 4.23 15.31
CA LYS A 70 -12.92 5.42 15.97
C LYS A 70 -11.88 6.49 16.31
N SER A 71 -10.62 6.10 16.52
CA SER A 71 -9.55 7.04 16.84
C SER A 71 -9.20 7.90 15.62
N PRO A 72 -9.36 9.24 15.67
CA PRO A 72 -9.04 10.12 14.55
C PRO A 72 -7.56 10.03 14.15
N LEU A 73 -6.67 9.90 15.15
CA LEU A 73 -5.24 9.73 14.92
C LEU A 73 -4.96 8.47 14.10
N LEU A 74 -5.49 7.33 14.55
CA LEU A 74 -5.24 6.04 13.88
C LEU A 74 -5.88 6.00 12.48
N ARG A 75 -7.09 6.55 12.35
CA ARG A 75 -7.79 6.66 11.06
C ARG A 75 -6.99 7.50 10.07
N ASN A 76 -6.50 8.66 10.50
CA ASN A 76 -5.67 9.52 9.66
C ASN A 76 -4.34 8.86 9.30
N THR A 77 -3.71 8.16 10.24
CA THR A 77 -2.49 7.39 9.98
C THR A 77 -2.74 6.33 8.91
N PHE A 78 -3.81 5.56 9.00
CA PHE A 78 -4.14 4.53 8.00
C PHE A 78 -4.49 5.13 6.64
N LEU A 79 -5.31 6.17 6.58
CA LEU A 79 -5.62 6.85 5.32
C LEU A 79 -4.36 7.47 4.69
N SER A 80 -3.50 8.10 5.50
CA SER A 80 -2.21 8.64 5.05
C SER A 80 -1.28 7.54 4.55
N PHE A 81 -1.23 6.38 5.23
CA PHE A 81 -0.44 5.23 4.79
C PHE A 81 -0.93 4.69 3.45
N LEU A 82 -2.25 4.48 3.30
CA LEU A 82 -2.84 3.97 2.06
C LEU A 82 -2.60 4.91 0.88
N MET A 83 -2.79 6.22 1.05
CA MET A 83 -2.60 7.20 -0.03
C MET A 83 -1.12 7.49 -0.36
N THR A 84 -0.18 7.07 0.49
CA THR A 84 1.26 7.29 0.28
C THR A 84 1.99 5.97 0.05
N PHE A 85 2.32 5.23 1.11
CA PHE A 85 3.01 3.94 1.05
C PHE A 85 2.25 2.86 0.27
N GLY A 86 0.94 2.74 0.49
CA GLY A 86 0.09 1.79 -0.25
C GLY A 86 0.06 2.10 -1.74
N LEU A 87 -0.15 3.38 -2.08
CA LEU A 87 -0.12 3.86 -3.46
C LEU A 87 1.28 3.69 -4.10
N LEU A 88 2.34 4.01 -3.37
CA LEU A 88 3.72 3.82 -3.82
C LEU A 88 3.98 2.36 -4.17
N GLY A 89 3.63 1.41 -3.30
CA GLY A 89 3.75 -0.02 -3.60
C GLY A 89 2.88 -0.47 -4.79
N GLY A 90 1.69 0.12 -4.94
CA GLY A 90 0.82 -0.10 -6.09
C GLY A 90 1.45 0.34 -7.42
N ILE A 91 2.13 1.49 -7.44
CA ILE A 91 2.74 2.07 -8.66
C ILE A 91 4.13 1.48 -8.93
N ALA A 92 4.98 1.39 -7.91
CA ALA A 92 6.40 1.06 -8.06
C ALA A 92 6.63 -0.33 -8.66
N VAL A 93 5.72 -1.28 -8.43
CA VAL A 93 5.82 -2.61 -9.04
C VAL A 93 5.79 -2.57 -10.57
N PHE A 94 5.23 -1.53 -11.18
CA PHE A 94 5.17 -1.43 -12.64
C PHE A 94 6.50 -0.98 -13.26
N ALA A 95 7.47 -0.55 -12.44
CA ALA A 95 8.85 -0.39 -12.88
C ALA A 95 9.54 -1.74 -13.11
N ASP A 96 9.09 -2.80 -12.42
CA ASP A 96 9.54 -4.17 -12.61
C ASP A 96 8.40 -5.18 -12.44
N THR A 97 7.82 -5.62 -13.55
CA THR A 97 6.72 -6.57 -13.50
C THR A 97 7.17 -8.02 -13.38
N SER A 98 8.47 -8.31 -13.30
CA SER A 98 8.99 -9.68 -13.25
C SER A 98 8.38 -10.50 -12.10
N GLY A 99 8.23 -9.89 -10.91
CA GLY A 99 7.59 -10.49 -9.74
C GLY A 99 6.07 -10.69 -9.83
N LEU A 100 5.42 -10.22 -10.91
CA LEU A 100 3.98 -10.39 -11.15
C LEU A 100 3.67 -11.61 -12.03
N HIS A 101 4.67 -12.21 -12.67
CA HIS A 101 4.47 -13.31 -13.62
C HIS A 101 4.58 -14.68 -12.95
N TYR A 102 3.52 -15.46 -13.08
CA TYR A 102 3.42 -16.84 -12.61
C TYR A 102 3.18 -17.81 -13.77
N PRO A 103 3.56 -19.09 -13.63
CA PRO A 103 3.22 -20.12 -14.60
C PRO A 103 1.70 -20.24 -14.84
N LEU A 104 0.90 -20.06 -13.79
CA LEU A 104 -0.55 -20.02 -13.90
C LEU A 104 -1.03 -18.61 -14.27
N ARG A 105 -1.60 -18.45 -15.47
CA ARG A 105 -2.09 -17.15 -15.99
C ARG A 105 -3.07 -16.44 -15.04
N ALA A 106 -3.89 -17.20 -14.32
CA ALA A 106 -4.83 -16.64 -13.34
C ALA A 106 -4.12 -15.96 -12.16
N LEU A 107 -2.99 -16.50 -11.69
CA LEU A 107 -2.17 -15.87 -10.66
C LEU A 107 -1.52 -14.59 -11.19
N THR A 108 -1.01 -14.62 -12.42
CA THR A 108 -0.49 -13.40 -13.08
C THR A 108 -1.55 -12.32 -13.16
N PHE A 109 -2.74 -12.62 -13.70
CA PHE A 109 -3.84 -11.65 -13.77
C PHE A 109 -4.22 -11.13 -12.38
N HIS A 110 -4.32 -12.01 -11.39
CA HIS A 110 -4.60 -11.65 -10.02
C HIS A 110 -3.55 -10.66 -9.46
N SER A 111 -2.26 -10.90 -9.70
CA SER A 111 -1.18 -9.99 -9.27
C SER A 111 -1.33 -8.61 -9.91
N TYR A 112 -1.60 -8.49 -11.21
CA TYR A 112 -1.87 -7.20 -11.84
C TYR A 112 -3.11 -6.51 -11.25
N ALA A 113 -4.22 -7.25 -11.09
CA ALA A 113 -5.46 -6.74 -10.52
C ALA A 113 -5.26 -6.24 -9.08
N TRP A 114 -4.43 -6.93 -8.28
CA TRP A 114 -4.06 -6.54 -6.93
C TRP A 114 -3.46 -5.14 -6.90
N HIS A 115 -2.46 -4.88 -7.75
CA HIS A 115 -1.78 -3.58 -7.78
C HIS A 115 -2.63 -2.46 -8.37
N VAL A 116 -3.46 -2.75 -9.38
CA VAL A 116 -4.46 -1.78 -9.86
C VAL A 116 -5.44 -1.41 -8.74
N LEU A 117 -5.90 -2.40 -7.97
CA LEU A 117 -6.76 -2.15 -6.82
C LEU A 117 -6.06 -1.31 -5.74
N LEU A 118 -4.77 -1.55 -5.47
CA LEU A 118 -3.98 -0.72 -4.55
C LEU A 118 -3.91 0.74 -4.99
N ILE A 119 -3.72 1.00 -6.29
CA ILE A 119 -3.72 2.36 -6.84
C ILE A 119 -5.08 3.03 -6.60
N VAL A 120 -6.17 2.33 -6.93
CA VAL A 120 -7.54 2.83 -6.72
C VAL A 120 -7.80 3.10 -5.23
N VAL A 121 -7.42 2.17 -4.35
CA VAL A 121 -7.55 2.34 -2.89
C VAL A 121 -6.75 3.54 -2.40
N GLY A 122 -5.52 3.74 -2.87
CA GLY A 122 -4.68 4.87 -2.48
C GLY A 122 -5.30 6.22 -2.86
N ILE A 123 -5.82 6.33 -4.09
CA ILE A 123 -6.52 7.54 -4.56
C ILE A 123 -7.80 7.78 -3.75
N LEU A 124 -8.60 6.74 -3.52
CA LEU A 124 -9.84 6.86 -2.75
C LEU A 124 -9.59 7.11 -1.26
N ALA A 125 -8.45 6.66 -0.70
CA ALA A 125 -8.03 7.01 0.65
C ALA A 125 -7.72 8.52 0.77
N ALA A 126 -7.08 9.11 -0.24
CA ALA A 126 -6.90 10.57 -0.29
C ALA A 126 -8.24 11.31 -0.38
N ALA A 127 -9.17 10.83 -1.21
CA ALA A 127 -10.51 11.41 -1.34
C ALA A 127 -11.32 11.31 -0.04
N ALA A 128 -11.27 10.16 0.64
CA ALA A 128 -11.92 9.94 1.93
C ALA A 128 -11.34 10.84 3.02
N ARG A 129 -10.01 10.96 3.09
CA ARG A 129 -9.32 11.86 4.04
C ARG A 129 -9.72 13.32 3.85
N TYR A 130 -9.94 13.73 2.60
CA TYR A 130 -10.39 15.08 2.27
C TYR A 130 -11.88 15.29 2.61
N SER A 131 -12.76 14.32 2.29
CA SER A 131 -14.18 14.44 2.59
C SER A 131 -14.48 14.46 4.09
N GLU A 132 -13.66 13.79 4.89
CA GLU A 132 -13.77 13.77 6.35
C GLU A 132 -13.24 15.04 7.02
N MET A 133 -12.31 15.76 6.39
CA MET A 133 -11.78 17.02 6.90
C MET A 133 -11.70 18.08 5.79
N PRO A 134 -12.86 18.56 5.29
CA PRO A 134 -12.90 19.52 4.20
C PRO A 134 -12.12 20.80 4.53
N GLY A 135 -11.32 21.29 3.58
CA GLY A 135 -10.50 22.49 3.77
C GLY A 135 -9.25 22.31 4.66
N SER A 136 -9.05 21.12 5.25
CA SER A 136 -7.84 20.80 6.00
C SER A 136 -6.84 20.05 5.13
N LEU A 137 -5.62 20.58 5.01
CA LEU A 137 -4.51 19.87 4.37
C LEU A 137 -4.10 18.66 5.20
N PRO A 138 -3.67 17.54 4.56
CA PRO A 138 -2.98 16.47 5.26
C PRO A 138 -1.83 17.02 6.12
N GLY A 139 -1.87 16.73 7.41
CA GLY A 139 -0.89 17.24 8.37
C GLY A 139 0.40 16.43 8.34
N PHE A 140 1.54 17.07 8.60
CA PHE A 140 2.81 16.35 8.72
C PHE A 140 2.79 15.30 9.85
N ARG A 141 1.94 15.49 10.87
CA ARG A 141 1.69 14.49 11.91
C ARG A 141 1.01 13.23 11.36
N ASP A 142 0.09 13.37 10.40
CA ASP A 142 -0.58 12.22 9.77
C ASP A 142 0.46 11.40 8.98
N TYR A 143 1.33 12.09 8.24
CA TYR A 143 2.44 11.47 7.51
C TYR A 143 3.46 10.83 8.46
N GLY A 144 3.86 11.51 9.53
CA GLY A 144 4.73 10.95 10.57
C GLY A 144 4.16 9.68 11.19
N GLY A 145 2.84 9.66 11.45
CA GLY A 145 2.14 8.44 11.89
C GLY A 145 2.21 7.31 10.86
N ALA A 146 2.04 7.63 9.57
CA ALA A 146 2.19 6.65 8.50
C ALA A 146 3.62 6.10 8.38
N VAL A 147 4.64 6.96 8.56
CA VAL A 147 6.05 6.55 8.61
C VAL A 147 6.31 5.60 9.78
N VAL A 148 5.86 5.96 10.99
CA VAL A 148 5.99 5.10 12.17
C VAL A 148 5.30 3.75 11.92
N PHE A 149 4.09 3.76 11.37
CA PHE A 149 3.39 2.53 11.03
C PHE A 149 4.13 1.67 9.99
N TYR A 150 4.68 2.27 8.94
CA TYR A 150 5.55 1.58 7.97
C TYR A 150 6.78 0.96 8.64
N LEU A 151 7.48 1.70 9.51
CA LEU A 151 8.65 1.20 10.22
C LEU A 151 8.30 0.04 11.18
N LEU A 152 7.13 0.08 11.82
CA LEU A 152 6.61 -1.04 12.60
C LEU A 152 6.35 -2.27 11.72
N CYS A 153 5.82 -2.09 10.51
CA CYS A 153 5.70 -3.17 9.52
C CYS A 153 7.08 -3.71 9.10
N CYS A 154 8.08 -2.86 8.90
CA CYS A 154 9.45 -3.30 8.63
C CYS A 154 10.04 -4.10 9.80
N ALA A 155 9.85 -3.66 11.04
CA ALA A 155 10.29 -4.39 12.22
C ALA A 155 9.59 -5.76 12.34
N ALA A 156 8.29 -5.82 12.06
CA ALA A 156 7.54 -7.08 12.00
C ALA A 156 8.07 -8.00 10.88
N ALA A 157 8.35 -7.45 9.70
CA ALA A 157 8.90 -8.20 8.57
C ALA A 157 10.29 -8.77 8.89
N ALA A 158 11.18 -7.98 9.50
CA ALA A 158 12.48 -8.44 9.97
C ALA A 158 12.34 -9.56 11.02
N SER A 159 11.39 -9.43 11.95
CA SER A 159 11.10 -10.46 12.95
C SER A 159 10.60 -11.76 12.31
N ILE A 160 9.70 -11.66 11.32
CA ILE A 160 9.20 -12.80 10.56
C ILE A 160 10.35 -13.48 9.80
N ASN A 161 11.21 -12.70 9.14
CA ASN A 161 12.36 -13.22 8.41
C ASN A 161 13.29 -14.04 9.34
N GLN A 162 13.56 -13.52 10.54
CA GLN A 162 14.40 -14.20 11.51
C GLN A 162 13.75 -15.46 12.10
N ILE A 163 12.47 -15.40 12.48
CA ILE A 163 11.78 -16.50 13.16
C ILE A 163 11.46 -17.65 12.20
N CYS A 164 11.07 -17.30 10.98
CA CYS A 164 10.60 -18.25 9.97
C CYS A 164 11.69 -18.64 8.97
N GLY A 165 12.90 -18.07 9.04
CA GLY A 165 14.04 -18.43 8.18
C GLY A 165 14.37 -19.91 8.17
N ARG A 166 14.13 -20.61 9.28
CA ARG A 166 14.31 -22.07 9.39
C ARG A 166 13.36 -22.90 8.52
N PHE A 167 12.26 -22.33 8.04
CA PHE A 167 11.24 -23.07 7.27
C PHE A 167 11.45 -22.96 5.75
N GLY A 168 12.43 -22.17 5.31
CA GLY A 168 12.77 -22.00 3.90
C GLY A 168 13.08 -20.54 3.57
N THR A 169 13.16 -20.24 2.28
CA THR A 169 13.46 -18.89 1.80
C THR A 169 12.34 -17.92 2.17
N ILE A 170 12.65 -16.92 3.00
CA ILE A 170 11.69 -15.89 3.42
C ILE A 170 12.34 -14.50 3.41
N ASN A 171 11.77 -13.59 2.63
CA ASN A 171 12.32 -12.25 2.45
C ASN A 171 11.22 -11.19 2.47
N MET A 172 10.51 -11.10 3.59
CA MET A 172 9.43 -10.13 3.79
C MET A 172 9.96 -8.72 3.65
N PHE A 173 9.22 -7.91 2.90
CA PHE A 173 9.59 -6.53 2.52
C PHE A 173 10.91 -6.41 1.75
N TYR A 174 11.53 -7.51 1.30
CA TYR A 174 12.86 -7.50 0.68
C TYR A 174 13.96 -6.96 1.60
N ILE A 175 13.80 -7.08 2.92
CA ILE A 175 14.73 -6.54 3.92
C ILE A 175 15.43 -7.62 4.76
N ASN A 176 15.41 -8.89 4.35
CA ASN A 176 16.16 -9.93 5.03
C ASN A 176 17.66 -9.79 4.70
N PRO A 177 18.55 -9.59 5.69
CA PRO A 177 19.99 -9.43 5.45
C PRO A 177 20.67 -10.70 4.88
N ASP A 178 20.05 -11.87 5.05
CA ASP A 178 20.59 -13.15 4.57
C ASP A 178 20.51 -13.29 3.05
N TYR A 179 19.68 -12.48 2.38
CA TYR A 179 19.54 -12.46 0.93
C TYR A 179 20.00 -11.12 0.36
N PRO A 180 20.75 -11.10 -0.76
CA PRO A 180 21.13 -9.86 -1.41
C PRO A 180 19.88 -9.08 -1.86
N MET A 181 19.95 -7.75 -1.81
CA MET A 181 18.85 -6.90 -2.26
C MET A 181 18.57 -7.10 -3.76
N GLU A 182 17.33 -7.47 -4.08
CA GLU A 182 16.89 -7.80 -5.46
C GLU A 182 16.12 -6.65 -6.14
N GLN A 183 15.72 -5.63 -5.39
CA GLN A 183 14.91 -4.54 -5.97
C GLN A 183 15.74 -3.76 -7.00
N ILE A 184 15.14 -3.48 -8.16
CA ILE A 184 15.76 -2.70 -9.24
C ILE A 184 16.35 -1.40 -8.70
N VAL A 185 17.51 -0.99 -9.25
CA VAL A 185 18.37 0.12 -8.79
C VAL A 185 19.14 -0.21 -7.51
N PHE A 186 18.53 -0.86 -6.52
CA PHE A 186 19.18 -1.14 -5.24
C PHE A 186 20.16 -2.31 -5.33
N SER A 187 19.85 -3.33 -6.14
CA SER A 187 20.72 -4.49 -6.39
C SER A 187 22.13 -4.08 -6.85
N ASP A 188 22.20 -3.06 -7.70
CA ASP A 188 23.44 -2.59 -8.31
C ASP A 188 24.35 -1.84 -7.32
N LEU A 189 23.78 -1.40 -6.19
CA LEU A 189 24.49 -0.71 -5.12
C LEU A 189 25.13 -1.69 -4.11
N VAL A 190 24.69 -2.95 -4.08
CA VAL A 190 25.16 -3.97 -3.11
C VAL A 190 26.67 -4.18 -3.17
N PRO A 191 27.34 -4.29 -4.34
CA PRO A 191 28.79 -4.46 -4.40
C PRO A 191 29.59 -3.28 -3.82
N TRP A 192 29.00 -2.09 -3.77
CA TRP A 192 29.67 -0.85 -3.36
C TRP A 192 29.42 -0.49 -1.90
N LEU A 193 28.20 -0.71 -1.41
CA LEU A 193 27.75 -0.26 -0.09
C LEU A 193 27.54 -1.41 0.91
N GLY A 194 27.50 -2.65 0.43
CA GLY A 194 27.13 -3.82 1.22
C GLY A 194 25.62 -3.97 1.40
N ASN A 195 25.16 -5.20 1.55
CA ASN A 195 23.73 -5.55 1.53
C ASN A 195 22.90 -4.81 2.61
N LEU A 196 23.39 -4.82 3.86
CA LEU A 196 22.69 -4.20 4.99
C LEU A 196 22.50 -2.68 4.78
N THR A 197 23.53 -1.99 4.28
CA THR A 197 23.46 -0.56 3.95
C THR A 197 22.41 -0.30 2.88
N VAL A 198 22.37 -1.12 1.84
CA VAL A 198 21.39 -1.01 0.76
C VAL A 198 19.96 -1.27 1.27
N ILE A 199 19.76 -2.20 2.20
CA ILE A 199 18.46 -2.43 2.85
C ILE A 199 17.99 -1.16 3.59
N PHE A 200 18.86 -0.53 4.39
CA PHE A 200 18.52 0.73 5.05
C PHE A 200 18.25 1.86 4.05
N LEU A 201 19.03 1.93 2.97
CA LEU A 201 18.81 2.87 1.88
C LEU A 201 17.44 2.66 1.23
N TYR A 202 17.05 1.41 0.96
CA TYR A 202 15.73 1.07 0.42
C TYR A 202 14.58 1.52 1.34
N ILE A 203 14.69 1.26 2.65
CA ILE A 203 13.71 1.73 3.63
C ILE A 203 13.63 3.26 3.61
N GLY A 204 14.77 3.94 3.63
CA GLY A 204 14.85 5.40 3.58
C GLY A 204 14.26 5.99 2.30
N MET A 205 14.55 5.37 1.15
CA MET A 205 14.02 5.78 -0.15
C MET A 205 12.52 5.50 -0.28
N THR A 206 12.01 4.44 0.34
CA THR A 206 10.57 4.17 0.42
C THR A 206 9.86 5.26 1.22
N VAL A 207 10.42 5.67 2.36
CA VAL A 207 9.92 6.82 3.13
C VAL A 207 10.01 8.09 2.28
N PHE A 208 11.12 8.35 1.62
CA PHE A 208 11.26 9.53 0.76
C PHE A 208 10.21 9.58 -0.37
N GLY A 209 10.02 8.47 -1.09
CA GLY A 209 9.02 8.36 -2.16
C GLY A 209 7.58 8.55 -1.67
N ALA A 210 7.24 7.97 -0.51
CA ALA A 210 5.95 8.21 0.14
C ALA A 210 5.77 9.68 0.54
N GLY A 211 6.86 10.36 0.93
CA GLY A 211 6.90 11.78 1.21
C GLY A 211 6.62 12.65 -0.02
N ILE A 212 7.13 12.28 -1.19
CA ILE A 212 6.80 12.96 -2.46
C ILE A 212 5.30 12.85 -2.74
N LEU A 213 4.72 11.65 -2.63
CA LEU A 213 3.28 11.45 -2.80
C LEU A 213 2.46 12.26 -1.78
N PHE A 214 2.90 12.32 -0.53
CA PHE A 214 2.27 13.15 0.50
C PHE A 214 2.24 14.63 0.11
N LEU A 215 3.38 15.18 -0.32
CA LEU A 215 3.47 16.56 -0.78
C LEU A 215 2.61 16.81 -2.02
N MET A 216 2.59 15.87 -2.96
CA MET A 216 1.72 15.91 -4.14
C MET A 216 0.24 15.99 -3.73
N TRP A 217 -0.22 15.17 -2.79
CA TRP A 217 -1.60 15.22 -2.30
C TRP A 217 -1.96 16.56 -1.66
N ARG A 218 -1.04 17.18 -0.92
CA ARG A 218 -1.25 18.51 -0.34
C ARG A 218 -1.46 19.59 -1.41
N VAL A 219 -0.88 19.42 -2.60
CA VAL A 219 -1.08 20.33 -3.74
C VAL A 219 -2.36 19.99 -4.52
N LEU A 220 -2.64 18.71 -4.75
CA LEU A 220 -3.74 18.26 -5.59
C LEU A 220 -5.11 18.36 -4.93
N LEU A 221 -5.24 18.01 -3.65
CA LEU A 221 -6.54 17.94 -2.97
C LEU A 221 -7.30 19.29 -2.93
N PRO A 222 -6.66 20.44 -2.58
CA PRO A 222 -7.35 21.72 -2.63
C PRO A 222 -7.78 22.12 -4.04
N ARG A 223 -6.95 21.81 -5.05
CA ARG A 223 -7.25 22.13 -6.45
C ARG A 223 -8.41 21.30 -6.98
N ALA A 224 -8.41 20.00 -6.72
CA ALA A 224 -9.51 19.11 -7.09
C ALA A 224 -10.83 19.58 -6.47
N ALA A 225 -10.81 19.99 -5.20
CA ALA A 225 -11.97 20.54 -4.54
C ALA A 225 -12.46 21.85 -5.18
N ALA A 226 -11.56 22.78 -5.49
CA ALA A 226 -11.89 24.07 -6.09
C ALA A 226 -12.49 23.94 -7.51
N ILE A 227 -12.06 22.93 -8.26
CA ILE A 227 -12.64 22.58 -9.57
C ILE A 227 -14.04 21.99 -9.38
N LEU A 228 -14.20 21.04 -8.45
CA LEU A 228 -15.48 20.37 -8.18
C LEU A 228 -16.54 21.31 -7.59
N SER A 229 -16.15 22.35 -6.85
CA SER A 229 -17.05 23.39 -6.34
C SER A 229 -17.36 24.49 -7.36
N GLY A 230 -16.78 24.44 -8.56
CA GLY A 230 -16.98 25.46 -9.60
C GLY A 230 -16.32 26.81 -9.30
N THR A 231 -15.46 26.87 -8.28
CA THR A 231 -14.75 28.11 -7.87
C THR A 231 -13.54 28.43 -8.75
N VAL A 232 -13.06 27.47 -9.54
CA VAL A 232 -11.97 27.64 -10.51
C VAL A 232 -12.40 27.02 -11.83
N ARG A 233 -12.39 27.80 -12.93
CA ARG A 233 -12.58 27.25 -14.28
C ARG A 233 -11.30 26.51 -14.68
N PRO A 234 -11.39 25.28 -15.24
CA PRO A 234 -10.22 24.64 -15.82
C PRO A 234 -9.68 25.54 -16.93
N VAL A 235 -8.36 25.76 -16.91
CA VAL A 235 -7.62 26.50 -17.95
C VAL A 235 -7.53 25.64 -19.20
#